data_AF-A0AAV3WJQ6-F1
#
_entry.id   AF-A0AAV3WJQ6-F1
#
_cell.length_a   1.000
_cell.length_b   1.000
_cell.length_c   1.000
_cell.angle_alpha   90.00
_cell.angle_beta   90.00
_cell.angle_gamma   90.00
#
_symmetry.space_group_name_H-M   'P 1'
#
loop_
_entity.id
_entity.type
_entity.pdbx_description
1 polymer ?
#
loop_
_entity_poly.entity_id
_entity_poly.type
_entity_poly.pdbx_seq_one_letter_code
_entity_poly.pdbx_strand_id
1 'polypeptide(L)'
;MRDGDFTVRLDENNGLGEIATVFNQMVSVNQKFVNELIPIHQGVVEEGKVNKQVAHKEFKGTWTASIDAVNEMVNSLVNPTIEIARVLHAVSKGDLSQKFELEVEGKQIKGLFRRIGTTLNKMVDQLNAFALELNRVAVEVGSEGILGSQACVEGVSGIWKDLTASVNLMANNLTNQVRNITKVATAIGVGDLSEKITVDAKGEILQLKDTLNQMVDSLNDFASEVTRVAREVGTEGILGGQAQVRGVAGIWKELTDSVNLMAHNLTDQVRNISEVTTAVANGDLSKKITVEAKGEILELKNTVNQMTARLDGFASEVTRLTKEVVNGKLGGQAVVSGVSGIWQDLTDDVNLMAANLTDQVQRIGGVAIALNNASEQLLADSQNMGAAAEETSAPAGTVASAAEQVSVNVQSVATGIDQMNASIKEIAKSAAEAATVANSAVKTAETK
;
A
#
# COMPACT_ATOMS: atom_id res chain seq x y z
N MET A 1 83.49 -61.97 -56.87
CA MET A 1 82.99 -60.58 -56.93
C MET A 1 82.04 -60.29 -58.11
N ARG A 2 81.74 -61.23 -59.02
CA ARG A 2 80.52 -61.06 -59.84
C ARG A 2 79.30 -61.04 -58.91
N ASP A 3 78.36 -60.15 -59.19
CA ASP A 3 77.08 -60.02 -58.46
C ASP A 3 77.20 -59.72 -56.96
N GLY A 4 78.32 -59.14 -56.51
CA GLY A 4 78.51 -58.79 -55.09
C GLY A 4 78.82 -59.97 -54.17
N ASP A 5 79.16 -61.14 -54.72
CA ASP A 5 79.60 -62.28 -53.92
C ASP A 5 81.06 -62.09 -53.43
N PHE A 6 81.19 -61.83 -52.13
CA PHE A 6 82.45 -61.67 -51.40
C PHE A 6 82.89 -62.94 -50.64
N THR A 7 82.31 -64.11 -50.93
CA THR A 7 82.76 -65.40 -50.37
C THR A 7 83.92 -66.02 -51.16
N VAL A 8 84.11 -65.61 -52.43
CA VAL A 8 85.17 -66.09 -53.32
C VAL A 8 86.56 -65.61 -52.87
N ARG A 9 87.57 -66.50 -52.88
CA ARG A 9 88.98 -66.21 -52.56
C ARG A 9 89.91 -66.65 -53.70
N LEU A 10 90.98 -65.90 -53.95
CA LEU A 10 92.06 -66.29 -54.87
C LEU A 10 93.05 -67.22 -54.15
N ASP A 11 93.59 -68.20 -54.87
CA ASP A 11 94.61 -69.12 -54.35
C ASP A 11 95.97 -68.42 -54.26
N GLU A 12 96.61 -68.48 -53.08
CA GLU A 12 97.88 -67.81 -52.78
C GLU A 12 99.10 -68.56 -53.33
N ASN A 13 98.93 -69.81 -53.78
CA ASN A 13 100.04 -70.68 -54.21
C ASN A 13 100.40 -70.61 -55.71
N ASN A 14 99.73 -69.75 -56.50
CA ASN A 14 99.81 -69.77 -57.98
C ASN A 14 100.88 -68.84 -58.61
N GLY A 15 101.89 -68.40 -57.85
CA GLY A 15 102.94 -67.48 -58.34
C GLY A 15 102.55 -65.99 -58.32
N LEU A 16 101.30 -65.65 -57.96
CA LEU A 16 100.80 -64.29 -57.74
C LEU A 16 100.40 -64.05 -56.27
N GLY A 17 101.09 -64.70 -55.32
CA GLY A 17 100.70 -64.79 -53.91
C GLY A 17 100.41 -63.45 -53.24
N GLU A 18 101.23 -62.42 -53.47
CA GLU A 18 100.99 -61.08 -52.91
C GLU A 18 99.70 -60.43 -53.43
N ILE A 19 99.37 -60.62 -54.71
CA ILE A 19 98.14 -60.10 -55.32
C ILE A 19 96.93 -60.88 -54.80
N ALA A 20 97.03 -62.19 -54.66
CA ALA A 20 95.99 -63.02 -54.07
C ALA A 20 95.70 -62.63 -52.62
N THR A 21 96.73 -62.38 -51.80
CA THR A 21 96.58 -61.92 -50.41
C THR A 21 95.92 -60.54 -50.33
N VAL A 22 96.37 -59.55 -51.11
CA VAL A 22 95.77 -58.20 -51.11
C VAL A 22 94.32 -58.24 -51.61
N PHE A 23 94.03 -59.03 -52.64
CA PHE A 23 92.68 -59.24 -53.14
C PHE A 23 91.78 -59.90 -52.10
N ASN A 24 92.24 -60.97 -51.46
CA ASN A 24 91.49 -61.67 -50.41
C ASN A 24 91.23 -60.77 -49.19
N GLN A 25 92.19 -59.91 -48.82
CA GLN A 25 92.00 -58.88 -47.79
C GLN A 25 90.93 -57.85 -48.20
N MET A 26 90.96 -57.35 -49.44
CA MET A 26 89.95 -56.42 -49.96
C MET A 26 88.55 -57.05 -50.00
N VAL A 27 88.44 -58.31 -50.42
CA VAL A 27 87.17 -59.05 -50.41
C VAL A 27 86.65 -59.25 -48.98
N SER A 28 87.55 -59.56 -48.03
CA SER A 28 87.20 -59.69 -46.61
C SER A 28 86.65 -58.39 -46.02
N VAL A 29 87.29 -57.25 -46.29
CA VAL A 29 86.83 -55.92 -45.83
C VAL A 29 85.48 -55.55 -46.46
N ASN A 30 85.27 -55.83 -47.75
CA ASN A 30 83.98 -55.63 -48.42
C ASN A 30 82.85 -56.49 -47.82
N GLN A 31 83.11 -57.78 -47.57
CA GLN A 31 82.12 -58.67 -46.95
C GLN A 31 81.72 -58.15 -45.56
N LYS A 32 82.70 -57.70 -44.77
CA LYS A 32 82.45 -57.10 -43.45
C LYS A 32 81.64 -55.80 -43.56
N PHE A 33 81.99 -54.92 -44.50
CA PHE A 33 81.26 -53.67 -44.74
C PHE A 33 79.77 -53.93 -45.01
N VAL A 34 79.45 -54.86 -45.91
CA VAL A 34 78.05 -55.22 -46.20
C VAL A 34 77.36 -55.84 -44.98
N ASN A 35 78.04 -56.72 -44.25
CA ASN A 35 77.49 -57.35 -43.05
C ASN A 35 77.18 -56.34 -41.93
N GLU A 36 77.93 -55.24 -41.83
CA GLU A 36 77.68 -54.16 -40.87
C GLU A 36 76.53 -53.22 -41.30
N LEU A 37 76.24 -53.10 -42.59
CA LEU A 37 75.12 -52.27 -43.09
C LEU A 37 73.75 -52.94 -42.90
N ILE A 38 73.67 -54.27 -42.95
CA ILE A 38 72.41 -55.02 -42.82
C ILE A 38 71.72 -54.76 -41.45
N PRO A 39 72.41 -54.83 -40.30
CA PRO A 39 71.81 -54.55 -38.99
C PRO A 39 71.34 -53.11 -38.82
N ILE A 40 71.98 -52.14 -39.48
CA ILE A 40 71.54 -50.73 -39.48
C ILE A 40 70.25 -50.60 -40.26
N HIS A 41 70.21 -51.16 -41.47
CA HIS A 41 68.99 -51.18 -42.28
C HIS A 41 67.82 -51.83 -41.52
N GLN A 42 68.02 -53.03 -40.97
CA GLN A 42 66.98 -53.73 -40.18
C GLN A 42 66.58 -52.93 -38.93
N GLY A 43 67.55 -52.38 -38.20
CA GLY A 43 67.29 -51.58 -37.01
C GLY A 43 66.44 -50.34 -37.30
N VAL A 44 66.74 -49.62 -38.38
CA VAL A 44 66.03 -48.39 -38.78
C VAL A 44 64.65 -48.71 -39.37
N VAL A 45 64.55 -49.73 -40.23
CA VAL A 45 63.33 -50.02 -41.00
C VAL A 45 62.33 -50.89 -40.23
N GLU A 46 62.79 -51.90 -39.51
CA GLU A 46 61.92 -52.90 -38.88
C GLU A 46 61.67 -52.60 -37.39
N GLU A 47 62.70 -52.11 -36.67
CA GLU A 47 62.65 -51.94 -35.22
C GLU A 47 62.46 -50.48 -34.77
N GLY A 48 62.58 -49.51 -35.68
CA GLY A 48 62.61 -48.08 -35.34
C GLY A 48 63.80 -47.69 -34.43
N LYS A 49 64.81 -48.56 -34.30
CA LYS A 49 66.02 -48.35 -33.52
C LYS A 49 67.04 -47.58 -34.35
N VAL A 50 66.89 -46.27 -34.25
CA VAL A 50 67.61 -45.29 -35.05
C VAL A 50 69.04 -44.99 -34.57
N ASN A 51 69.47 -45.55 -33.44
CA ASN A 51 70.76 -45.24 -32.81
C ASN A 51 71.89 -46.19 -33.20
N LYS A 52 71.66 -47.15 -34.12
CA LYS A 52 72.69 -48.11 -34.55
C LYS A 52 73.68 -47.44 -35.50
N GLN A 53 74.97 -47.56 -35.19
CA GLN A 53 76.08 -47.05 -36.01
C GLN A 53 77.07 -48.18 -36.29
N VAL A 54 77.78 -48.11 -37.43
CA VAL A 54 78.85 -49.07 -37.72
C VAL A 54 80.09 -48.71 -36.91
N ALA A 55 80.74 -49.70 -36.31
CA ALA A 55 81.98 -49.51 -35.56
C ALA A 55 83.18 -49.22 -36.49
N HIS A 56 83.91 -48.12 -36.23
CA HIS A 56 85.09 -47.73 -37.04
C HIS A 56 86.30 -48.67 -36.89
N LYS A 57 86.35 -49.51 -35.85
CA LYS A 57 87.57 -50.25 -35.43
C LYS A 57 88.10 -51.24 -36.48
N GLU A 58 87.29 -51.63 -37.45
CA GLU A 58 87.64 -52.67 -38.43
C GLU A 58 87.91 -52.15 -39.85
N PHE A 59 87.70 -50.85 -40.10
CA PHE A 59 87.84 -50.24 -41.42
C PHE A 59 88.99 -49.23 -41.44
N LYS A 60 89.75 -49.18 -42.55
CA LYS A 60 90.87 -48.23 -42.75
C LYS A 60 90.75 -47.51 -44.09
N GLY A 61 91.24 -46.28 -44.16
CA GLY A 61 91.30 -45.49 -45.39
C GLY A 61 89.91 -45.07 -45.88
N THR A 62 89.64 -45.21 -47.17
CA THR A 62 88.36 -44.82 -47.80
C THR A 62 87.14 -45.61 -47.31
N TRP A 63 87.36 -46.81 -46.77
CA TRP A 63 86.30 -47.60 -46.11
C TRP A 63 85.81 -46.91 -44.84
N THR A 64 86.71 -46.30 -44.05
CA THR A 64 86.34 -45.49 -42.89
C THR A 64 85.50 -44.30 -43.35
N ALA A 65 85.94 -43.55 -44.37
CA ALA A 65 85.19 -42.42 -44.90
C ALA A 65 83.78 -42.81 -45.40
N SER A 66 83.61 -44.03 -45.93
CA SER A 66 82.30 -44.53 -46.38
C SER A 66 81.38 -44.86 -45.20
N ILE A 67 81.93 -45.48 -44.14
CA ILE A 67 81.21 -45.70 -42.89
C ILE A 67 80.84 -44.38 -42.23
N ASP A 68 81.76 -43.42 -42.20
CA ASP A 68 81.53 -42.08 -41.65
C ASP A 68 80.37 -41.40 -42.38
N ALA A 69 80.36 -41.46 -43.72
CA ALA A 69 79.27 -40.89 -44.53
C ALA A 69 77.91 -41.54 -44.25
N VAL A 70 77.85 -42.87 -44.08
CA VAL A 70 76.61 -43.58 -43.72
C VAL A 70 76.15 -43.21 -42.31
N ASN A 71 77.06 -43.24 -41.33
CA ASN A 71 76.77 -42.87 -39.94
C ASN A 71 76.33 -41.40 -39.84
N GLU A 72 76.97 -40.48 -40.57
CA GLU A 72 76.56 -39.07 -40.64
C GLU A 72 75.18 -38.91 -41.27
N MET A 73 74.86 -39.66 -42.33
CA MET A 73 73.55 -39.64 -42.95
C MET A 73 72.46 -40.13 -41.99
N VAL A 74 72.72 -41.26 -41.30
CA VAL A 74 71.82 -41.78 -40.25
C VAL A 74 71.62 -40.74 -39.16
N ASN A 75 72.69 -40.22 -38.56
CA ASN A 75 72.60 -39.20 -37.51
C ASN A 75 71.84 -37.94 -37.96
N SER A 76 72.05 -37.51 -39.21
CA SER A 76 71.38 -36.33 -39.80
C SER A 76 69.88 -36.52 -40.04
N LEU A 77 69.41 -37.77 -40.16
CA LEU A 77 67.97 -38.10 -40.27
C LEU A 77 67.34 -38.39 -38.90
N VAL A 78 68.11 -39.05 -38.03
CA VAL A 78 67.64 -39.59 -36.76
C VAL A 78 67.47 -38.51 -35.70
N ASN A 79 68.47 -37.64 -35.53
CA ASN A 79 68.43 -36.61 -34.49
C ASN A 79 67.21 -35.68 -34.65
N PRO A 80 66.89 -35.13 -35.84
CA PRO A 80 65.67 -34.35 -36.04
C PRO A 80 64.38 -35.13 -35.78
N THR A 81 64.36 -36.43 -36.07
CA THR A 81 63.16 -37.28 -35.87
C THR A 81 62.88 -37.49 -34.39
N ILE A 82 63.92 -37.73 -33.58
CA ILE A 82 63.82 -37.81 -32.12
C ILE A 82 63.33 -36.47 -31.56
N GLU A 83 63.86 -35.34 -32.05
CA GLU A 83 63.42 -34.01 -31.61
C GLU A 83 61.96 -33.71 -31.97
N ILE A 84 61.51 -34.10 -33.17
CA ILE A 84 60.08 -34.00 -33.54
C ILE A 84 59.23 -34.82 -32.57
N ALA A 85 59.63 -36.05 -32.27
CA ALA A 85 58.89 -36.91 -31.34
C ALA A 85 58.86 -36.31 -29.92
N ARG A 86 59.95 -35.70 -29.44
CA ARG A 86 60.01 -35.01 -28.15
C ARG A 86 59.01 -33.85 -28.09
N VAL A 87 59.01 -32.97 -29.10
CA VAL A 87 58.10 -31.82 -29.14
C VAL A 87 56.64 -32.27 -29.25
N LEU A 88 56.34 -33.26 -30.10
CA LEU A 88 54.99 -33.84 -30.18
C LEU A 88 54.56 -34.47 -28.86
N HIS A 89 55.47 -35.16 -28.17
CA HIS A 89 55.19 -35.72 -26.85
C HIS A 89 54.88 -34.62 -25.83
N ALA A 90 55.67 -33.53 -25.79
CA ALA A 90 55.43 -32.40 -24.92
C ALA A 90 54.06 -31.74 -25.18
N VAL A 91 53.73 -31.47 -26.46
CA VAL A 91 52.42 -30.94 -26.87
C VAL A 91 51.28 -31.87 -26.43
N SER A 92 51.45 -33.19 -26.57
CA SER A 92 50.45 -34.18 -26.12
C SER A 92 50.21 -34.17 -24.61
N LYS A 93 51.20 -33.71 -23.83
CA LYS A 93 51.12 -33.53 -22.37
C LYS A 93 50.63 -32.13 -21.96
N GLY A 94 50.38 -31.25 -22.94
CA GLY A 94 49.99 -29.87 -22.72
C GLY A 94 51.16 -28.91 -22.45
N ASP A 95 52.41 -29.36 -22.57
CA ASP A 95 53.57 -28.48 -22.48
C ASP A 95 53.84 -27.82 -23.84
N LEU A 96 53.32 -26.59 -23.97
CA LEU A 96 53.44 -25.77 -25.18
C LEU A 96 54.64 -24.81 -25.12
N SER A 97 55.52 -24.95 -24.12
CA SER A 97 56.77 -24.19 -24.04
C SER A 97 57.90 -24.83 -24.88
N GLN A 98 57.78 -26.14 -25.15
CA GLN A 98 58.80 -26.89 -25.89
C GLN A 98 58.72 -26.63 -27.39
N LYS A 99 59.85 -26.20 -27.96
CA LYS A 99 60.00 -25.96 -29.40
C LYS A 99 61.05 -26.88 -30.01
N PHE A 100 60.91 -27.11 -31.30
CA PHE A 100 61.89 -27.77 -32.13
C PHE A 100 63.10 -26.84 -32.34
N GLU A 101 64.28 -27.33 -31.99
CA GLU A 101 65.53 -26.59 -32.14
C GLU A 101 65.92 -26.54 -33.62
N LEU A 102 66.01 -25.32 -34.20
CA LEU A 102 66.31 -25.14 -35.62
C LEU A 102 67.82 -25.08 -35.91
N GLU A 103 68.64 -25.14 -34.88
CA GLU A 103 70.09 -25.07 -34.93
C GLU A 103 70.66 -26.08 -33.95
N VAL A 104 71.58 -26.92 -34.40
CA VAL A 104 72.23 -27.93 -33.56
C VAL A 104 73.74 -27.75 -33.75
N GLU A 105 74.48 -27.61 -32.65
CA GLU A 105 75.95 -27.41 -32.66
C GLU A 105 76.42 -26.25 -33.57
N GLY A 106 75.67 -25.14 -33.59
CA GLY A 106 76.01 -23.95 -34.40
C GLY A 106 75.68 -24.08 -35.90
N LYS A 107 75.03 -25.18 -36.31
CA LYS A 107 74.61 -25.42 -37.71
C LYS A 107 73.09 -25.42 -37.82
N GLN A 108 72.57 -24.57 -38.70
CA GLN A 108 71.14 -24.57 -38.98
C GLN A 108 70.72 -25.88 -39.63
N ILE A 109 69.61 -26.44 -39.15
CA ILE A 109 68.92 -27.54 -39.81
C ILE A 109 68.46 -27.05 -41.18
N LYS A 110 68.65 -27.88 -42.21
CA LYS A 110 68.38 -27.52 -43.62
C LYS A 110 67.26 -28.38 -44.21
N GLY A 111 66.76 -27.92 -45.36
CA GLY A 111 65.82 -28.69 -46.18
C GLY A 111 64.50 -29.01 -45.48
N LEU A 112 64.05 -30.25 -45.63
CA LEU A 112 62.75 -30.71 -45.14
C LEU A 112 62.59 -30.59 -43.62
N PHE A 113 63.61 -30.98 -42.84
CA PHE A 113 63.53 -30.90 -41.37
C PHE A 113 63.39 -29.48 -40.85
N ARG A 114 64.03 -28.50 -41.52
CA ARG A 114 63.81 -27.08 -41.18
C ARG A 114 62.36 -26.67 -41.41
N ARG A 115 61.77 -27.10 -42.53
CA ARG A 115 60.37 -26.80 -42.87
C ARG A 115 59.41 -27.46 -41.88
N ILE A 116 59.67 -28.70 -41.50
CA ILE A 116 58.88 -29.40 -40.48
C ILE A 116 59.01 -28.69 -39.14
N GLY A 117 60.24 -28.44 -38.66
CA GLY A 117 60.50 -27.76 -37.39
C GLY A 117 59.88 -26.37 -37.30
N THR A 118 59.98 -25.58 -38.37
CA THR A 118 59.34 -24.25 -38.43
C THR A 118 57.81 -24.34 -38.42
N THR A 119 57.22 -25.35 -39.08
CA THR A 119 55.76 -25.57 -39.05
C THR A 119 55.30 -26.07 -37.68
N LEU A 120 56.05 -26.98 -37.06
CA LEU A 120 55.82 -27.46 -35.69
C LEU A 120 55.86 -26.30 -34.70
N ASN A 121 56.89 -25.46 -34.75
CA ASN A 121 57.01 -24.30 -33.86
C ASN A 121 55.84 -23.32 -34.04
N LYS A 122 55.42 -23.05 -35.28
CA LYS A 122 54.21 -22.23 -35.54
C LYS A 122 52.94 -22.84 -34.94
N MET A 123 52.77 -24.16 -35.04
CA MET A 123 51.63 -24.86 -34.42
C MET A 123 51.68 -24.75 -32.90
N VAL A 124 52.85 -24.96 -32.28
CA VAL A 124 53.06 -24.81 -30.83
C VAL A 124 52.73 -23.38 -30.39
N ASP A 125 53.20 -22.38 -31.14
CA ASP A 125 52.94 -20.96 -30.86
C ASP A 125 51.45 -20.62 -30.92
N GLN A 126 50.73 -21.13 -31.94
CA GLN A 126 49.28 -20.93 -32.07
C GLN A 126 48.51 -21.60 -30.94
N LEU A 127 48.87 -22.84 -30.59
CA LEU A 127 48.25 -23.56 -29.47
C LEU A 127 48.47 -22.81 -28.15
N ASN A 128 49.69 -22.32 -27.92
CA ASN A 128 50.04 -21.62 -26.69
C ASN A 128 49.28 -20.30 -26.57
N ALA A 129 49.25 -19.50 -27.65
CA ALA A 129 48.50 -18.26 -27.70
C ALA A 129 47.00 -18.49 -27.45
N PHE A 130 46.41 -19.51 -28.08
CA PHE A 130 45.00 -19.85 -27.88
C PHE A 130 44.71 -20.31 -26.45
N ALA A 131 45.56 -21.16 -25.86
CA ALA A 131 45.38 -21.64 -24.49
C ALA A 131 45.46 -20.50 -23.47
N LEU A 132 46.41 -19.58 -23.63
CA LEU A 132 46.52 -18.39 -22.78
C LEU A 132 45.27 -17.53 -22.88
N GLU A 133 44.76 -17.31 -24.10
CA GLU A 133 43.62 -16.44 -24.33
C GLU A 133 42.30 -17.04 -23.83
N LEU A 134 42.11 -18.35 -24.00
CA LEU A 134 41.00 -19.06 -23.39
C LEU A 134 41.02 -18.95 -21.86
N ASN A 135 42.19 -19.15 -21.25
CA ASN A 135 42.32 -19.08 -19.80
C ASN A 135 42.03 -17.66 -19.31
N ARG A 136 42.55 -16.64 -20.01
CA ARG A 136 42.29 -15.23 -19.69
C ARG A 136 40.80 -14.91 -19.74
N VAL A 137 40.11 -15.25 -20.82
CA VAL A 137 38.66 -14.97 -20.96
C VAL A 137 37.84 -15.75 -19.94
N ALA A 138 38.22 -17.00 -19.64
CA ALA A 138 37.55 -17.80 -18.62
C ALA A 138 37.67 -17.16 -17.23
N VAL A 139 38.86 -16.66 -16.87
CA VAL A 139 39.08 -15.96 -15.60
C VAL A 139 38.34 -14.63 -15.57
N GLU A 140 38.50 -13.78 -16.58
CA GLU A 140 37.89 -12.44 -16.60
C GLU A 140 36.36 -12.51 -16.60
N VAL A 141 35.75 -13.29 -17.51
CA VAL A 141 34.28 -13.34 -17.64
C VAL A 141 33.66 -14.26 -16.60
N GLY A 142 34.29 -15.41 -16.32
CA GLY A 142 33.72 -16.46 -15.48
C GLY A 142 34.00 -16.29 -13.98
N SER A 143 35.17 -15.77 -13.61
CA SER A 143 35.60 -15.68 -12.21
C SER A 143 35.60 -14.25 -11.68
N GLU A 144 36.13 -13.31 -12.45
CA GLU A 144 36.27 -11.90 -12.01
C GLU A 144 35.04 -11.05 -12.33
N GLY A 145 34.14 -11.54 -13.19
CA GLY A 145 32.92 -10.81 -13.59
C GLY A 145 33.20 -9.59 -14.48
N ILE A 146 34.37 -9.54 -15.12
CA ILE A 146 34.72 -8.51 -16.11
C ILE A 146 34.00 -8.84 -17.42
N LEU A 147 32.77 -8.32 -17.53
CA LEU A 147 31.89 -8.58 -18.67
C LEU A 147 32.32 -7.79 -19.91
N GLY A 148 32.44 -8.47 -21.05
CA GLY A 148 32.79 -7.91 -22.36
C GLY A 148 34.15 -8.34 -22.88
N SER A 149 34.92 -9.09 -22.11
CA SER A 149 36.18 -9.67 -22.55
C SER A 149 35.98 -10.70 -23.66
N GLN A 150 36.84 -10.61 -24.67
CA GLN A 150 36.81 -11.46 -25.85
C GLN A 150 38.20 -12.03 -26.11
N ALA A 151 38.23 -13.26 -26.61
CA ALA A 151 39.42 -13.93 -27.07
C ALA A 151 39.89 -13.31 -28.40
N CYS A 152 41.11 -12.81 -28.42
CA CYS A 152 41.81 -12.36 -29.62
C CYS A 152 43.09 -13.19 -29.80
N VAL A 153 43.11 -14.06 -30.82
CA VAL A 153 44.28 -14.87 -31.15
C VAL A 153 44.73 -14.52 -32.56
N GLU A 154 45.94 -13.99 -32.69
CA GLU A 154 46.47 -13.56 -33.98
C GLU A 154 46.81 -14.74 -34.90
N GLY A 155 46.53 -14.59 -36.20
CA GLY A 155 46.95 -15.57 -37.21
C GLY A 155 46.21 -16.91 -37.18
N VAL A 156 45.10 -17.02 -36.43
CA VAL A 156 44.25 -18.21 -36.44
C VAL A 156 43.40 -18.31 -37.71
N SER A 157 43.27 -19.52 -38.23
CA SER A 157 42.46 -19.83 -39.41
C SER A 157 41.83 -21.21 -39.28
N GLY A 158 40.82 -21.50 -40.11
CA GLY A 158 40.05 -22.74 -40.03
C GLY A 158 39.39 -22.92 -38.66
N ILE A 159 39.47 -24.14 -38.11
CA ILE A 159 38.82 -24.52 -36.84
C ILE A 159 39.20 -23.59 -35.68
N TRP A 160 40.44 -23.10 -35.63
CA TRP A 160 40.86 -22.18 -34.56
C TRP A 160 40.08 -20.88 -34.57
N LYS A 161 39.81 -20.33 -35.75
CA LYS A 161 39.00 -19.13 -35.90
C LYS A 161 37.56 -19.38 -35.48
N ASP A 162 37.00 -20.52 -35.85
CA ASP A 162 35.62 -20.90 -35.51
C ASP A 162 35.45 -21.12 -34.00
N LEU A 163 36.45 -21.72 -33.33
CA LEU A 163 36.48 -21.88 -31.88
C LEU A 163 36.59 -20.54 -31.16
N THR A 164 37.51 -19.65 -31.57
CA THR A 164 37.62 -18.29 -31.02
C THR A 164 36.30 -17.52 -31.18
N ALA A 165 35.67 -17.61 -32.35
CA ALA A 165 34.38 -16.98 -32.60
C ALA A 165 33.26 -17.55 -31.70
N SER A 166 33.24 -18.87 -31.48
CA SER A 166 32.25 -19.53 -30.63
C SER A 166 32.39 -19.12 -29.15
N VAL A 167 33.62 -19.03 -28.64
CA VAL A 167 33.92 -18.55 -27.28
C VAL A 167 33.50 -17.09 -27.12
N ASN A 168 33.80 -16.25 -28.11
CA ASN A 168 33.40 -14.84 -28.10
C ASN A 168 31.88 -14.67 -28.16
N LEU A 169 31.17 -15.50 -28.93
CA LEU A 169 29.72 -15.50 -28.97
C LEU A 169 29.13 -15.86 -27.59
N MET A 170 29.67 -16.89 -26.94
CA MET A 170 29.25 -17.29 -25.60
C MET A 170 29.50 -16.17 -24.58
N ALA A 171 30.72 -15.62 -24.54
CA ALA A 171 31.10 -14.53 -23.64
C ALA A 171 30.24 -13.27 -23.85
N ASN A 172 29.94 -12.93 -25.10
CA ASN A 172 29.09 -11.78 -25.44
C ASN A 172 27.63 -12.01 -25.00
N ASN A 173 27.08 -13.21 -25.22
CA ASN A 173 25.73 -13.54 -24.77
C ASN A 173 25.60 -13.44 -23.24
N LEU A 174 26.52 -14.04 -22.49
CA LEU A 174 26.53 -13.97 -21.03
C LEU A 174 26.73 -12.53 -20.54
N THR A 175 27.64 -11.78 -21.16
CA THR A 175 27.87 -10.36 -20.86
C THR A 175 26.59 -9.54 -21.00
N ASN A 176 25.90 -9.66 -22.13
CA ASN A 176 24.69 -8.87 -22.39
C ASN A 176 23.55 -9.29 -21.46
N GLN A 177 23.41 -10.60 -21.21
CA GLN A 177 22.39 -11.14 -20.31
C GLN A 177 22.58 -10.65 -18.88
N VAL A 178 23.77 -10.84 -18.31
CA VAL A 178 24.08 -10.43 -16.93
C VAL A 178 24.01 -8.91 -16.77
N ARG A 179 24.56 -8.14 -17.72
CA ARG A 179 24.52 -6.67 -17.65
C ARG A 179 23.09 -6.12 -17.68
N ASN A 180 22.20 -6.72 -18.47
CA ASN A 180 20.79 -6.32 -18.51
C ASN A 180 20.06 -6.68 -17.20
N ILE A 181 20.34 -7.86 -16.63
CA ILE A 181 19.85 -8.26 -15.30
C ILE A 181 20.32 -7.27 -14.24
N THR A 182 21.60 -6.87 -14.24
CA THR A 182 22.13 -5.87 -13.30
C THR A 182 21.40 -4.55 -13.43
N LYS A 183 21.18 -4.04 -14.65
CA LYS A 183 20.43 -2.79 -14.87
C LYS A 183 19.04 -2.84 -14.22
N VAL A 184 18.31 -3.91 -14.48
CA VAL A 184 16.94 -4.08 -13.95
C VAL A 184 16.96 -4.26 -12.43
N ALA A 185 17.90 -5.04 -11.88
CA ALA A 185 18.06 -5.19 -10.44
C ALA A 185 18.40 -3.87 -9.74
N THR A 186 19.25 -3.03 -10.34
CA THR A 186 19.54 -1.68 -9.84
C THR A 186 18.31 -0.78 -9.91
N ALA A 187 17.52 -0.85 -10.98
CA ALA A 187 16.27 -0.10 -11.13
C ALA A 187 15.26 -0.47 -10.04
N ILE A 188 15.04 -1.77 -9.80
CA ILE A 188 14.20 -2.28 -8.71
C ILE A 188 14.69 -1.75 -7.35
N GLY A 189 16.01 -1.74 -7.13
CA GLY A 189 16.62 -1.26 -5.88
C GLY A 189 16.35 0.22 -5.58
N VAL A 190 16.12 1.04 -6.60
CA VAL A 190 15.73 2.46 -6.45
C VAL A 190 14.22 2.70 -6.59
N GLY A 191 13.43 1.64 -6.74
CA GLY A 191 11.98 1.71 -6.91
C GLY A 191 11.49 2.01 -8.33
N ASP A 192 12.37 1.96 -9.33
CA ASP A 192 11.96 2.04 -10.73
C ASP A 192 11.54 0.65 -11.24
N LEU A 193 10.23 0.45 -11.33
CA LEU A 193 9.60 -0.79 -11.77
C LEU A 193 9.17 -0.76 -13.24
N SER A 194 9.61 0.25 -14.00
CA SER A 194 9.33 0.36 -15.44
C SER A 194 10.30 -0.46 -16.31
N GLU A 195 11.48 -0.77 -15.76
CA GLU A 195 12.55 -1.48 -16.45
C GLU A 195 12.32 -3.00 -16.43
N LYS A 196 12.53 -3.65 -17.58
CA LYS A 196 12.44 -5.11 -17.75
C LYS A 196 13.65 -5.68 -18.43
N ILE A 197 13.91 -6.95 -18.17
CA ILE A 197 14.94 -7.72 -18.87
C ILE A 197 14.40 -8.02 -20.27
N THR A 198 15.04 -7.46 -21.30
CA THR A 198 14.56 -7.55 -22.69
C THR A 198 15.44 -8.41 -23.58
N VAL A 199 16.70 -8.60 -23.20
CA VAL A 199 17.69 -9.40 -23.94
C VAL A 199 17.22 -10.84 -24.21
N ASP A 200 17.62 -11.37 -25.36
CA ASP A 200 17.31 -12.74 -25.74
C ASP A 200 18.04 -13.75 -24.83
N ALA A 201 17.27 -14.70 -24.32
CA ALA A 201 17.75 -15.72 -23.41
C ALA A 201 17.11 -17.07 -23.74
N LYS A 202 17.82 -18.15 -23.40
CA LYS A 202 17.34 -19.53 -23.57
C LYS A 202 17.72 -20.33 -22.32
N GLY A 203 17.04 -21.45 -22.10
CA GLY A 203 17.30 -22.34 -20.98
C GLY A 203 17.09 -21.65 -19.63
N GLU A 204 18.02 -21.87 -18.70
CA GLU A 204 17.93 -21.34 -17.33
C GLU A 204 17.96 -19.80 -17.28
N ILE A 205 18.68 -19.15 -18.19
CA ILE A 205 18.71 -17.68 -18.26
C ILE A 205 17.35 -17.12 -18.69
N LEU A 206 16.60 -17.83 -19.54
CA LEU A 206 15.24 -17.44 -19.90
C LEU A 206 14.32 -17.56 -18.68
N GLN A 207 14.41 -18.66 -17.94
CA GLN A 207 13.63 -18.83 -16.71
C GLN A 207 13.94 -17.74 -15.68
N LEU A 208 15.22 -17.38 -15.52
CA LEU A 208 15.64 -16.28 -14.66
C LEU A 208 15.06 -14.93 -15.13
N LYS A 209 15.16 -14.62 -16.42
CA LYS A 209 14.56 -13.43 -17.04
C LYS A 209 13.07 -13.37 -16.76
N ASP A 210 12.34 -14.45 -17.02
CA ASP A 210 10.89 -14.51 -16.86
C ASP A 210 10.49 -14.36 -15.39
N THR A 211 11.21 -15.03 -14.48
CA THR A 211 10.97 -14.94 -13.04
C THR A 211 11.20 -13.51 -12.52
N LEU A 212 12.31 -12.87 -12.91
CA LEU A 212 12.61 -11.51 -12.50
C LEU A 212 11.62 -10.50 -13.11
N ASN A 213 11.25 -10.66 -14.38
CA ASN A 213 10.23 -9.82 -15.00
C ASN A 213 8.86 -9.98 -14.33
N GLN A 214 8.47 -11.20 -13.96
CA GLN A 214 7.24 -11.46 -13.21
C GLN A 214 7.29 -10.83 -11.80
N MET A 215 8.46 -10.84 -11.15
CA MET A 215 8.66 -10.14 -9.88
C MET A 215 8.48 -8.62 -10.05
N VAL A 216 9.04 -8.03 -11.11
CA VAL A 216 8.85 -6.60 -11.44
C VAL A 216 7.36 -6.29 -11.66
N ASP A 217 6.66 -7.12 -12.41
CA ASP A 217 5.21 -6.95 -12.65
C ASP A 217 4.41 -7.02 -11.34
N SER A 218 4.72 -7.98 -10.48
CA SER A 218 4.03 -8.14 -9.18
C SER A 218 4.29 -6.94 -8.26
N LEU A 219 5.52 -6.42 -8.25
CA LEU A 219 5.89 -5.23 -7.49
C LEU A 219 5.15 -3.99 -8.01
N ASN A 220 5.06 -3.84 -9.33
CA ASN A 220 4.42 -2.67 -9.96
C ASN A 220 2.91 -2.67 -9.70
N ASP A 221 2.25 -3.81 -9.89
CA ASP A 221 0.84 -3.97 -9.58
C ASP A 221 0.57 -3.69 -8.10
N PHE A 222 1.40 -4.22 -7.19
CA PHE A 222 1.28 -3.96 -5.76
C PHE A 222 1.45 -2.48 -5.41
N ALA A 223 2.49 -1.82 -5.93
CA ALA A 223 2.76 -0.41 -5.67
C ALA A 223 1.61 0.48 -6.17
N SER A 224 1.07 0.20 -7.36
CA SER A 224 -0.08 0.89 -7.92
C SER A 224 -1.32 0.73 -7.03
N GLU A 225 -1.63 -0.50 -6.62
CA GLU A 225 -2.82 -0.79 -5.81
C GLU A 225 -2.74 -0.20 -4.40
N VAL A 226 -1.59 -0.29 -3.74
CA VAL A 226 -1.40 0.34 -2.42
C VAL A 226 -1.53 1.86 -2.52
N THR A 227 -0.94 2.47 -3.53
CA THR A 227 -1.06 3.92 -3.76
C THR A 227 -2.52 4.32 -4.01
N ARG A 228 -3.25 3.54 -4.82
CA ARG A 228 -4.67 3.77 -5.10
C ARG A 228 -5.52 3.67 -3.84
N VAL A 229 -5.39 2.60 -3.05
CA VAL A 229 -6.17 2.40 -1.83
C VAL A 229 -5.84 3.47 -0.77
N ALA A 230 -4.58 3.82 -0.61
CA ALA A 230 -4.17 4.89 0.30
C ALA A 230 -4.80 6.23 -0.10
N ARG A 231 -4.89 6.51 -1.41
CA ARG A 231 -5.57 7.71 -1.92
C ARG A 231 -7.09 7.64 -1.71
N GLU A 232 -7.75 6.57 -2.15
CA GLU A 232 -9.21 6.43 -2.05
C GLU A 232 -9.69 6.44 -0.60
N VAL A 233 -9.15 5.57 0.25
CA VAL A 233 -9.63 5.40 1.63
C VAL A 233 -9.03 6.47 2.55
N GLY A 234 -7.74 6.78 2.39
CA GLY A 234 -7.02 7.67 3.30
C GLY A 234 -7.15 9.16 2.97
N THR A 235 -7.30 9.53 1.68
CA THR A 235 -7.31 10.95 1.26
C THR A 235 -8.68 11.39 0.75
N GLU A 236 -9.29 10.62 -0.15
CA GLU A 236 -10.57 10.97 -0.78
C GLU A 236 -11.79 10.56 0.06
N GLY A 237 -11.60 9.73 1.09
CA GLY A 237 -12.66 9.25 1.97
C GLY A 237 -13.65 8.30 1.30
N ILE A 238 -13.26 7.70 0.17
CA ILE A 238 -14.03 6.69 -0.55
C ILE A 238 -13.86 5.36 0.20
N LEU A 239 -14.76 5.12 1.16
CA LEU A 239 -14.69 3.96 2.04
C LEU A 239 -15.15 2.68 1.33
N GLY A 240 -14.36 1.60 1.46
CA GLY A 240 -14.58 0.30 0.84
C GLY A 240 -13.58 -0.08 -0.25
N GLY A 241 -12.62 0.81 -0.57
CA GLY A 241 -11.52 0.49 -1.47
C GLY A 241 -10.64 -0.64 -0.93
N GLN A 242 -10.34 -1.62 -1.77
CA GLN A 242 -9.46 -2.76 -1.46
C GLN A 242 -8.43 -2.92 -2.56
N ALA A 243 -7.21 -3.30 -2.18
CA ALA A 243 -6.10 -3.60 -3.07
C ALA A 243 -6.35 -4.96 -3.71
N GLN A 244 -6.26 -5.02 -5.04
CA GLN A 244 -6.43 -6.24 -5.80
C GLN A 244 -5.20 -6.52 -6.67
N VAL A 245 -4.22 -7.21 -6.09
CA VAL A 245 -3.00 -7.59 -6.79
C VAL A 245 -3.14 -9.02 -7.32
N ARG A 246 -3.01 -9.21 -8.63
CA ARG A 246 -3.19 -10.53 -9.26
C ARG A 246 -1.93 -11.37 -9.12
N GLY A 247 -2.11 -12.68 -8.90
CA GLY A 247 -0.99 -13.64 -8.92
C GLY A 247 -0.02 -13.55 -7.73
N VAL A 248 -0.34 -12.77 -6.68
CA VAL A 248 0.51 -12.67 -5.50
C VAL A 248 0.42 -13.90 -4.61
N ALA A 249 1.57 -14.33 -4.10
CA ALA A 249 1.72 -15.41 -3.15
C ALA A 249 2.78 -15.04 -2.09
N GLY A 250 2.81 -15.79 -0.99
CA GLY A 250 3.74 -15.54 0.12
C GLY A 250 3.58 -14.12 0.69
N ILE A 251 4.70 -13.45 0.95
CA ILE A 251 4.75 -12.12 1.58
C ILE A 251 3.91 -11.08 0.82
N TRP A 252 3.89 -11.13 -0.51
CA TRP A 252 3.09 -10.18 -1.31
C TRP A 252 1.60 -10.28 -1.02
N LYS A 253 1.12 -11.50 -0.82
CA LYS A 253 -0.27 -11.75 -0.43
C LYS A 253 -0.51 -11.24 0.98
N GLU A 254 0.37 -11.56 1.93
CA GLU A 254 0.25 -11.11 3.33
C GLU A 254 0.21 -9.57 3.43
N LEU A 255 1.03 -8.87 2.65
CA LEU A 255 1.02 -7.40 2.61
C LEU A 255 -0.27 -6.85 2.01
N THR A 256 -0.76 -7.46 0.93
CA THR A 256 -2.05 -7.09 0.30
C THR A 256 -3.20 -7.28 1.28
N ASP A 257 -3.25 -8.44 1.96
CA ASP A 257 -4.24 -8.76 2.98
C ASP A 257 -4.16 -7.80 4.17
N SER A 258 -2.96 -7.40 4.58
CA SER A 258 -2.76 -6.43 5.66
C SER A 258 -3.26 -5.03 5.30
N VAL A 259 -2.99 -4.55 4.09
CA VAL A 259 -3.52 -3.26 3.59
C VAL A 259 -5.04 -3.32 3.50
N ASN A 260 -5.60 -4.43 3.03
CA ASN A 260 -7.04 -4.64 2.95
C ASN A 260 -7.70 -4.68 4.33
N LEU A 261 -7.08 -5.33 5.32
CA LEU A 261 -7.56 -5.34 6.70
C LEU A 261 -7.58 -3.92 7.30
N MET A 262 -6.53 -3.13 7.05
CA MET A 262 -6.47 -1.74 7.48
C MET A 262 -7.59 -0.90 6.84
N ALA A 263 -7.73 -0.99 5.51
CA ALA A 263 -8.75 -0.26 4.75
C ALA A 263 -10.18 -0.66 5.17
N HIS A 264 -10.42 -1.95 5.42
CA HIS A 264 -11.70 -2.47 5.88
C HIS A 264 -12.02 -1.97 7.29
N ASN A 265 -11.08 -2.06 8.23
CA ASN A 265 -11.28 -1.55 9.60
C ASN A 265 -11.61 -0.05 9.61
N LEU A 266 -10.85 0.76 8.87
CA LEU A 266 -11.12 2.20 8.75
C LEU A 266 -12.47 2.48 8.10
N THR A 267 -12.81 1.72 7.06
CA THR A 267 -14.11 1.82 6.38
C THR A 267 -15.27 1.57 7.33
N ASP A 268 -15.24 0.46 8.05
CA ASP A 268 -16.33 0.08 8.96
C ASP A 268 -16.44 1.05 10.13
N GLN A 269 -15.30 1.46 10.68
CA GLN A 269 -15.23 2.41 11.79
C GLN A 269 -15.80 3.77 11.41
N VAL A 270 -15.30 4.38 10.33
CA VAL A 270 -15.72 5.72 9.90
C VAL A 270 -17.17 5.70 9.41
N ARG A 271 -17.59 4.67 8.67
CA ARG A 271 -18.97 4.55 8.18
C ARG A 271 -19.95 4.42 9.34
N ASN A 272 -19.67 3.59 10.35
CA ASN A 272 -20.56 3.45 11.51
C ASN A 272 -20.61 4.73 12.36
N ILE A 273 -19.50 5.44 12.50
CA ILE A 273 -19.49 6.78 13.12
C ILE A 273 -20.39 7.74 12.34
N SER A 274 -20.26 7.79 11.00
CA SER A 274 -21.07 8.65 10.14
C SER A 274 -22.56 8.32 10.23
N GLU A 275 -22.94 7.04 10.27
CA GLU A 275 -24.33 6.60 10.43
C GLU A 275 -24.92 7.09 11.76
N VAL A 276 -24.18 6.92 12.86
CA VAL A 276 -24.65 7.32 14.20
C VAL A 276 -24.72 8.83 14.33
N THR A 277 -23.73 9.58 13.84
CA THR A 277 -23.77 11.05 13.88
C THR A 277 -24.89 11.61 12.99
N THR A 278 -25.18 10.97 11.85
CA THR A 278 -26.34 11.31 11.02
C THR A 278 -27.66 11.01 11.73
N ALA A 279 -27.76 9.87 12.41
CA ALA A 279 -28.94 9.53 13.21
C ALA A 279 -29.19 10.56 14.33
N VAL A 280 -28.13 10.93 15.06
CA VAL A 280 -28.17 11.97 16.11
C VAL A 280 -28.62 13.31 15.52
N ALA A 281 -28.10 13.70 14.35
CA ALA A 281 -28.50 14.94 13.68
C ALA A 281 -29.98 14.94 13.26
N ASN A 282 -30.54 13.76 12.96
CA ASN A 282 -31.96 13.57 12.65
C ASN A 282 -32.84 13.33 13.89
N GLY A 283 -32.26 13.40 15.09
CA GLY A 283 -32.98 13.24 16.37
C GLY A 283 -33.17 11.79 16.83
N ASP A 284 -32.58 10.80 16.16
CA ASP A 284 -32.55 9.41 16.65
C ASP A 284 -31.30 9.19 17.53
N LEU A 285 -31.50 9.30 18.84
CA LEU A 285 -30.47 9.13 19.86
C LEU A 285 -30.35 7.68 20.34
N SER A 286 -31.15 6.76 19.79
CA SER A 286 -31.10 5.34 20.17
C SER A 286 -29.91 4.60 19.55
N LYS A 287 -29.32 5.16 18.48
CA LYS A 287 -28.19 4.56 17.76
C LYS A 287 -26.88 4.77 18.52
N LYS A 288 -26.06 3.74 18.53
CA LYS A 288 -24.71 3.76 19.11
C LYS A 288 -23.72 3.15 18.14
N ILE A 289 -22.48 3.63 18.21
CA ILE A 289 -21.37 3.05 17.48
C ILE A 289 -21.05 1.71 18.15
N THR A 290 -21.14 0.62 17.40
CA THR A 290 -20.96 -0.75 17.92
C THR A 290 -19.70 -1.42 17.40
N VAL A 291 -19.20 -1.00 16.24
CA VAL A 291 -18.02 -1.57 15.59
C VAL A 291 -16.80 -1.63 16.53
N GLU A 292 -16.02 -2.71 16.40
CA GLU A 292 -14.80 -2.91 17.17
C GLU A 292 -13.74 -1.85 16.81
N ALA A 293 -13.15 -1.26 17.84
CA ALA A 293 -12.16 -0.20 17.70
C ALA A 293 -11.10 -0.30 18.80
N LYS A 294 -9.89 0.18 18.50
CA LYS A 294 -8.77 0.23 19.44
C LYS A 294 -8.07 1.59 19.32
N GLY A 295 -7.30 1.96 20.35
CA GLY A 295 -6.55 3.22 20.38
C GLY A 295 -7.45 4.45 20.24
N GLU A 296 -7.01 5.43 19.47
CA GLU A 296 -7.70 6.72 19.29
C GLU A 296 -9.11 6.57 18.70
N ILE A 297 -9.34 5.56 17.84
CA ILE A 297 -10.68 5.31 17.29
C ILE A 297 -11.64 4.78 18.37
N LEU A 298 -11.15 4.04 19.36
CA LEU A 298 -11.97 3.61 20.50
C LEU A 298 -12.34 4.80 21.39
N GLU A 299 -11.41 5.73 21.61
CA GLU A 299 -11.68 6.96 22.36
C GLU A 299 -12.71 7.83 21.64
N LEU A 300 -12.62 7.95 20.31
CA LEU A 300 -13.62 8.63 19.48
C LEU A 300 -14.99 7.95 19.58
N LYS A 301 -15.06 6.62 19.42
CA LYS A 301 -16.28 5.81 19.60
C LYS A 301 -16.93 6.09 20.96
N ASN A 302 -16.14 6.03 22.03
CA ASN A 302 -16.63 6.25 23.39
C ASN A 302 -17.12 7.69 23.59
N THR A 303 -16.39 8.67 23.06
CA THR A 303 -16.76 10.09 23.15
C THR A 303 -18.09 10.36 22.47
N VAL A 304 -18.26 9.89 21.23
CA VAL A 304 -19.52 10.04 20.48
C VAL A 304 -20.67 9.31 21.19
N ASN A 305 -20.46 8.07 21.64
CA ASN A 305 -21.49 7.31 22.37
C ASN A 305 -21.90 7.98 23.69
N GLN A 306 -20.95 8.56 24.43
CA GLN A 306 -21.24 9.31 25.66
C GLN A 306 -21.99 10.61 25.36
N MET A 307 -21.61 11.33 24.31
CA MET A 307 -22.33 12.52 23.85
C MET A 307 -23.79 12.17 23.49
N THR A 308 -24.01 11.12 22.71
CA THR A 308 -25.36 10.65 22.34
C THR A 308 -26.17 10.27 23.58
N ALA A 309 -25.57 9.58 24.55
CA ALA A 309 -26.26 9.22 25.80
C ALA A 309 -26.63 10.45 26.65
N ARG A 310 -25.78 11.48 26.70
CA ARG A 310 -26.09 12.75 27.40
C ARG A 310 -27.24 13.49 26.73
N LEU A 311 -27.23 13.56 25.39
CA LEU A 311 -28.32 14.12 24.61
C LEU A 311 -29.65 13.40 24.88
N ASP A 312 -29.62 12.07 24.89
CA ASP A 312 -30.80 11.23 25.12
C ASP A 312 -31.39 11.44 26.53
N GLY A 313 -30.51 11.50 27.54
CA GLY A 313 -30.90 11.79 28.92
C GLY A 313 -31.52 13.18 29.07
N PHE A 314 -30.92 14.21 28.48
CA PHE A 314 -31.47 15.56 28.51
C PHE A 314 -32.81 15.66 27.78
N ALA A 315 -32.93 15.08 26.59
CA ALA A 315 -34.18 15.08 25.81
C ALA A 315 -35.32 14.35 26.55
N SER A 316 -35.00 13.21 27.19
CA SER A 316 -35.94 12.46 28.03
C SER A 316 -36.42 13.30 29.20
N GLU A 317 -35.52 14.04 29.84
CA GLU A 317 -35.85 14.86 31.00
C GLU A 317 -36.71 16.06 30.64
N VAL A 318 -36.35 16.80 29.58
CA VAL A 318 -37.19 17.89 29.06
C VAL A 318 -38.58 17.37 28.68
N THR A 319 -38.67 16.21 28.03
CA THR A 319 -39.95 15.60 27.68
C THR A 319 -40.75 15.21 28.93
N ARG A 320 -40.09 14.68 29.97
CA ARG A 320 -40.73 14.33 31.24
C ARG A 320 -41.30 15.57 31.92
N LEU A 321 -40.51 16.63 32.11
CA LEU A 321 -40.99 17.88 32.72
C LEU A 321 -42.12 18.50 31.93
N THR A 322 -42.02 18.52 30.60
CA THR A 322 -43.09 19.04 29.74
C THR A 322 -44.40 18.28 29.98
N LYS A 323 -44.35 16.94 30.09
CA LYS A 323 -45.52 16.13 30.41
C LYS A 323 -46.04 16.38 31.83
N GLU A 324 -45.18 16.60 32.81
CA GLU A 324 -45.61 16.93 34.17
C GLU A 324 -46.37 18.25 34.21
N VAL A 325 -45.80 19.30 33.61
CA VAL A 325 -46.41 20.62 33.52
C VAL A 325 -47.76 20.56 32.79
N VAL A 326 -47.85 19.85 31.65
CA VAL A 326 -49.11 19.67 30.90
C VAL A 326 -50.17 18.93 31.73
N ASN A 327 -49.77 17.98 32.57
CA ASN A 327 -50.67 17.25 33.45
C ASN A 327 -50.95 17.99 34.77
N GLY A 328 -50.54 19.26 34.90
CA GLY A 328 -50.77 20.08 36.09
C GLY A 328 -49.90 19.70 37.31
N LYS A 329 -48.89 18.83 37.12
CA LYS A 329 -47.87 18.54 38.14
C LYS A 329 -46.75 19.55 38.00
N LEU A 330 -46.62 20.40 39.01
CA LEU A 330 -45.66 21.50 39.04
C LEU A 330 -44.58 21.26 40.09
N GLY A 331 -43.44 21.95 39.96
CA GLY A 331 -42.29 21.80 40.86
C GLY A 331 -41.34 20.66 40.52
N GLY A 332 -41.52 19.98 39.38
CA GLY A 332 -40.55 19.02 38.86
C GLY A 332 -39.24 19.69 38.45
N GLN A 333 -38.11 19.02 38.70
CA GLN A 333 -36.78 19.49 38.30
C GLN A 333 -36.15 18.50 37.33
N ALA A 334 -35.47 19.04 36.32
CA ALA A 334 -34.60 18.34 35.40
C ALA A 334 -33.31 17.92 36.13
N VAL A 335 -33.06 16.62 36.15
CA VAL A 335 -31.82 16.04 36.70
C VAL A 335 -31.14 15.22 35.61
N VAL A 336 -30.10 15.80 35.00
CA VAL A 336 -29.28 15.11 34.00
C VAL A 336 -27.92 14.80 34.62
N SER A 337 -27.60 13.51 34.78
CA SER A 337 -26.36 13.10 35.45
C SER A 337 -25.13 13.28 34.56
N GLY A 338 -24.02 13.73 35.16
CA GLY A 338 -22.70 13.77 34.50
C GLY A 338 -22.58 14.83 33.40
N VAL A 339 -23.39 15.88 33.46
CA VAL A 339 -23.33 17.06 32.58
C VAL A 339 -22.42 18.14 33.17
N SER A 340 -21.83 18.95 32.29
CA SER A 340 -21.02 20.12 32.66
C SER A 340 -21.01 21.13 31.51
N GLY A 341 -20.61 22.37 31.79
CA GLY A 341 -20.64 23.47 30.82
C GLY A 341 -22.06 23.75 30.32
N ILE A 342 -22.23 23.93 29.01
CA ILE A 342 -23.53 24.26 28.39
C ILE A 342 -24.64 23.27 28.78
N TRP A 343 -24.33 21.99 28.96
CA TRP A 343 -25.32 20.99 29.37
C TRP A 343 -25.84 21.22 30.79
N GLN A 344 -24.98 21.72 31.70
CA GLN A 344 -25.38 22.13 33.03
C GLN A 344 -26.22 23.42 32.97
N ASP A 345 -25.73 24.42 32.24
CA ASP A 345 -26.43 25.71 32.08
C ASP A 345 -27.86 25.51 31.53
N LEU A 346 -28.01 24.69 30.48
CA LEU A 346 -29.34 24.37 29.92
C LEU A 346 -30.24 23.62 30.89
N THR A 347 -29.68 22.74 31.73
CA THR A 347 -30.45 22.04 32.76
C THR A 347 -30.95 23.02 33.82
N ASP A 348 -30.09 23.95 34.23
CA ASP A 348 -30.41 24.99 35.21
C ASP A 348 -31.44 25.99 34.65
N ASP A 349 -31.34 26.38 33.39
CA ASP A 349 -32.32 27.23 32.71
C ASP A 349 -33.70 26.56 32.61
N VAL A 350 -33.75 25.26 32.27
CA VAL A 350 -35.01 24.48 32.27
C VAL A 350 -35.61 24.41 33.67
N ASN A 351 -34.78 24.21 34.70
CA ASN A 351 -35.22 24.22 36.10
C ASN A 351 -35.75 25.58 36.55
N LEU A 352 -35.08 26.66 36.15
CA LEU A 352 -35.52 28.02 36.44
C LEU A 352 -36.86 28.32 35.75
N MET A 353 -37.03 27.89 34.49
CA MET A 353 -38.29 28.00 33.77
C MET A 353 -39.41 27.23 34.48
N ALA A 354 -39.16 25.98 34.89
CA ALA A 354 -40.13 25.15 35.61
C ALA A 354 -40.54 25.78 36.95
N ALA A 355 -39.59 26.35 37.70
CA ALA A 355 -39.86 27.06 38.95
C ALA A 355 -40.72 28.31 38.73
N ASN A 356 -40.39 29.13 37.73
CA ASN A 356 -41.16 30.32 37.37
C ASN A 356 -42.59 29.98 36.94
N LEU A 357 -42.76 28.92 36.12
CA LEU A 357 -44.08 28.44 35.74
C LEU A 357 -44.88 27.95 36.95
N THR A 358 -44.22 27.26 37.90
CA THR A 358 -44.84 26.79 39.13
C THR A 358 -45.37 27.96 39.97
N ASP A 359 -44.55 28.99 40.19
CA ASP A 359 -44.95 30.21 40.92
C ASP A 359 -46.13 30.91 40.24
N GLN A 360 -46.07 31.10 38.92
CA GLN A 360 -47.14 31.76 38.16
C GLN A 360 -48.47 31.01 38.29
N VAL A 361 -48.48 29.68 38.15
CA VAL A 361 -49.72 28.89 38.27
C VAL A 361 -50.25 28.91 39.71
N GLN A 362 -49.38 28.85 40.72
CA GLN A 362 -49.80 28.99 42.12
C GLN A 362 -50.43 30.35 42.40
N ARG A 363 -49.86 31.42 41.86
CA ARG A 363 -50.41 32.78 41.96
C ARG A 363 -51.77 32.89 41.28
N ILE A 364 -51.95 32.30 40.10
CA ILE A 364 -53.25 32.24 39.42
C ILE A 364 -54.28 31.48 40.28
N GLY A 365 -53.88 30.35 40.88
CA GLY A 365 -54.73 29.61 41.81
C GLY A 365 -55.17 30.46 43.02
N GLY A 366 -54.24 31.23 43.60
CA GLY A 366 -54.54 32.17 44.68
C GLY A 366 -55.53 33.28 44.25
N VAL A 367 -55.33 33.86 43.06
CA VAL A 367 -56.27 34.84 42.48
C VAL A 367 -57.66 34.22 42.25
N ALA A 368 -57.73 32.97 41.79
CA ALA A 368 -59.00 32.28 41.59
C ALA A 368 -59.75 32.04 42.92
N ILE A 369 -59.05 31.65 43.98
CA ILE A 369 -59.64 31.51 45.32
C ILE A 369 -60.14 32.86 45.83
N ALA A 370 -59.33 33.92 45.70
CA ALA A 370 -59.73 35.27 46.09
C ALA A 370 -60.96 35.75 45.31
N LEU A 371 -61.02 35.46 44.01
CA LEU A 371 -62.17 35.78 43.16
C LEU A 371 -63.43 34.99 43.58
N ASN A 372 -63.30 33.70 43.92
CA ASN A 372 -64.43 32.92 44.42
C ASN A 372 -64.99 33.49 45.72
N ASN A 373 -64.12 33.79 46.69
CA ASN A 373 -64.53 34.39 47.96
C ASN A 373 -65.20 35.77 47.75
N ALA A 374 -64.67 36.59 46.83
CA ALA A 374 -65.28 37.86 46.46
C ALA A 374 -66.66 37.67 45.80
N SER A 375 -66.82 36.64 44.96
CA SER A 375 -68.11 36.30 44.35
C SER A 375 -69.13 35.81 45.39
N GLU A 376 -68.71 35.01 46.37
CA GLU A 376 -69.57 34.58 47.48
C GLU A 376 -70.01 35.78 48.34
N GLN A 377 -69.09 36.71 48.63
CA GLN A 377 -69.42 37.94 49.34
C GLN A 377 -70.40 38.81 48.53
N LEU A 378 -70.18 38.98 47.23
CA LEU A 378 -71.10 39.71 46.35
C LEU A 378 -72.49 39.08 46.30
N LEU A 379 -72.60 37.75 46.31
CA LEU A 379 -73.88 37.06 46.41
C LEU A 379 -74.59 37.35 47.73
N ALA A 380 -73.86 37.31 48.86
CA ALA A 380 -74.40 37.65 50.17
C ALA A 380 -74.86 39.12 50.23
N ASP A 381 -74.04 40.04 49.71
CA ASP A 381 -74.38 41.47 49.62
C ASP A 381 -75.61 41.70 48.73
N SER A 382 -75.72 40.98 47.61
CA SER A 382 -76.89 41.04 46.73
C SER A 382 -78.16 40.52 47.41
N GLN A 383 -78.08 39.48 48.26
CA GLN A 383 -79.22 38.98 49.02
C GLN A 383 -79.67 39.98 50.08
N ASN A 384 -78.72 40.56 50.82
CA ASN A 384 -79.01 41.63 51.79
C ASN A 384 -79.64 42.85 51.12
N MET A 385 -79.15 43.22 49.94
CA MET A 385 -79.72 44.31 49.14
C MET A 385 -81.16 43.99 48.68
N GLY A 386 -81.44 42.74 48.29
CA GLY A 386 -82.79 42.28 47.98
C GLY A 386 -83.73 42.37 49.18
N ALA A 387 -83.28 41.90 50.35
CA ALA A 387 -84.04 41.99 51.60
C ALA A 387 -84.30 43.45 52.01
N ALA A 388 -83.29 44.32 51.92
CA ALA A 388 -83.42 45.75 52.21
C ALA A 388 -84.37 46.45 51.22
N ALA A 389 -84.37 46.04 49.96
CA ALA A 389 -85.31 46.54 48.96
C ALA A 389 -86.76 46.09 49.26
N GLU A 390 -86.99 44.84 49.68
CA GLU A 390 -88.30 44.36 50.14
C GLU A 390 -88.76 45.09 51.41
N GLU A 391 -87.87 45.24 52.40
CA GLU A 391 -88.14 45.97 53.64
C GLU A 391 -88.47 47.43 53.36
N THR A 392 -87.80 48.09 52.41
CA THR A 392 -88.09 49.48 52.02
C THR A 392 -89.40 49.59 51.23
N SER A 393 -89.72 48.59 50.39
CA SER A 393 -90.94 48.56 49.58
C SER A 393 -92.21 48.50 50.45
N ALA A 394 -92.18 47.82 51.59
CA ALA A 394 -93.36 47.67 52.44
C ALA A 394 -93.84 49.01 53.05
N PRO A 395 -93.00 49.81 53.75
CA PRO A 395 -93.34 51.16 54.18
C PRO A 395 -93.64 52.11 53.02
N ALA A 396 -92.98 51.98 51.87
CA ALA A 396 -93.33 52.81 50.72
C ALA A 396 -94.79 52.59 50.27
N GLY A 397 -95.26 51.34 50.28
CA GLY A 397 -96.66 51.00 50.01
C GLY A 397 -97.63 51.50 51.08
N THR A 398 -97.27 51.44 52.36
CA THR A 398 -98.10 51.99 53.45
C THR A 398 -98.15 53.51 53.41
N VAL A 399 -97.03 54.18 53.12
CA VAL A 399 -96.95 55.63 52.93
C VAL A 399 -97.77 56.07 51.73
N ALA A 400 -97.71 55.35 50.61
CA ALA A 400 -98.55 55.63 49.44
C ALA A 400 -100.04 55.54 49.79
N SER A 401 -100.45 54.47 50.49
CA SER A 401 -101.83 54.30 50.96
C SER A 401 -102.26 55.39 51.93
N ALA A 402 -101.38 55.80 52.85
CA ALA A 402 -101.63 56.88 53.79
C ALA A 402 -101.73 58.24 53.08
N ALA A 403 -100.89 58.50 52.09
CA ALA A 403 -100.95 59.71 51.28
C ALA A 403 -102.27 59.80 50.51
N GLU A 404 -102.77 58.67 49.98
CA GLU A 404 -104.08 58.59 49.33
C GLU A 404 -105.23 58.83 50.31
N GLN A 405 -105.16 58.27 51.52
CA GLN A 405 -106.12 58.56 52.59
C GLN A 405 -106.11 60.03 53.02
N VAL A 406 -104.92 60.64 53.15
CA VAL A 406 -104.78 62.07 53.44
C VAL A 406 -105.39 62.90 52.31
N SER A 407 -105.19 62.52 51.05
CA SER A 407 -105.83 63.16 49.91
C SER A 407 -107.37 63.11 50.01
N VAL A 408 -107.93 61.94 50.34
CA VAL A 408 -109.38 61.78 50.59
C VAL A 408 -109.86 62.66 51.75
N ASN A 409 -109.10 62.71 52.86
CA ASN A 409 -109.45 63.55 54.00
C ASN A 409 -109.41 65.04 53.64
N VAL A 410 -108.40 65.50 52.91
CA VAL A 410 -108.30 66.89 52.43
C VAL A 410 -109.49 67.22 51.52
N GLN A 411 -109.91 66.30 50.64
CA GLN A 411 -111.10 66.47 49.80
C GLN A 411 -112.39 66.58 50.64
N SER A 412 -112.52 65.75 51.68
CA SER A 412 -113.64 65.81 52.62
C SER A 412 -113.65 67.11 53.41
N VAL A 413 -112.49 67.57 53.89
CA VAL A 413 -112.35 68.87 54.58
C VAL A 413 -112.68 70.02 53.65
N ALA A 414 -112.22 70.00 52.39
CA ALA A 414 -112.58 71.00 51.40
C ALA A 414 -114.10 71.07 51.21
N THR A 415 -114.74 69.90 51.07
CA THR A 415 -116.21 69.79 50.99
C THR A 415 -116.90 70.35 52.25
N GLY A 416 -116.35 70.07 53.43
CA GLY A 416 -116.84 70.59 54.71
C GLY A 416 -116.66 72.11 54.83
N ILE A 417 -115.55 72.67 54.34
CA ILE A 417 -115.33 74.12 54.27
C ILE A 417 -116.36 74.76 53.33
N ASP A 418 -116.66 74.14 52.18
CA ASP A 418 -117.69 74.64 51.26
C ASP A 418 -119.08 74.67 51.92
N GLN A 419 -119.45 73.61 52.66
CA GLN A 419 -120.68 73.58 53.45
C GLN A 419 -120.68 74.60 54.59
N MET A 420 -119.57 74.76 55.29
CA MET A 420 -119.45 75.71 56.39
C MET A 420 -119.51 77.16 55.87
N ASN A 421 -118.89 77.45 54.72
CA ASN A 421 -119.04 78.72 54.03
C ASN A 421 -120.50 78.98 53.64
N ALA A 422 -121.22 77.97 53.17
CA ALA A 422 -122.66 78.09 52.91
C ALA A 422 -123.46 78.40 54.18
N SER A 423 -123.18 77.72 55.29
CA SER A 423 -123.80 77.97 56.60
C SER A 423 -123.45 79.35 57.17
N ILE A 424 -122.19 79.80 57.06
CA ILE A 424 -121.78 81.15 57.46
C ILE A 424 -122.54 82.19 56.63
N LYS A 425 -122.75 81.94 55.34
CA LYS A 425 -123.54 82.82 54.46
C LYS A 425 -125.01 82.88 54.91
N GLU A 426 -125.59 81.75 55.31
CA GLU A 426 -126.94 81.64 55.91
C GLU A 426 -127.03 82.34 57.28
N ILE A 427 -126.02 82.20 58.14
CA ILE A 427 -125.96 82.89 59.45
C ILE A 427 -125.78 84.38 59.24
N ALA A 428 -124.90 84.81 58.33
CA ALA A 428 -124.72 86.21 58.00
C ALA A 428 -126.03 86.82 57.47
N LYS A 429 -126.77 86.07 56.64
CA LYS A 429 -128.11 86.45 56.20
C LYS A 429 -129.10 86.55 57.38
N SER A 430 -129.15 85.53 58.25
CA SER A 430 -130.00 85.51 59.45
C SER A 430 -129.68 86.64 60.42
N ALA A 431 -128.39 86.94 60.62
CA ALA A 431 -127.91 88.03 61.46
C ALA A 431 -128.24 89.39 60.85
N ALA A 432 -128.14 89.54 59.52
CA ALA A 432 -128.58 90.74 58.82
C ALA A 432 -130.11 90.92 58.92
N GLU A 433 -130.89 89.85 58.79
CA GLU A 433 -132.34 89.86 59.01
C GLU A 433 -132.69 90.23 60.47
N ALA A 434 -132.01 89.63 61.45
CA ALA A 434 -132.17 89.96 62.87
C ALA A 434 -131.79 91.40 63.18
N ALA A 435 -130.71 91.93 62.61
CA ALA A 435 -130.33 93.32 62.73
C ALA A 435 -131.38 94.25 62.09
N THR A 436 -131.97 93.85 60.96
CA THR A 436 -133.06 94.60 60.32
C THR A 436 -134.32 94.63 61.18
N VAL A 437 -134.68 93.49 61.79
CA VAL A 437 -135.80 93.37 62.75
C VAL A 437 -135.55 94.21 63.99
N ALA A 438 -134.34 94.14 64.56
CA ALA A 438 -133.96 94.95 65.71
C ALA A 438 -134.01 96.46 65.40
N ASN A 439 -133.49 96.86 64.23
CA ASN A 439 -133.52 98.26 63.81
C ASN A 439 -134.96 98.75 63.54
N SER A 440 -135.83 97.87 63.05
CA SER A 440 -137.28 98.14 62.89
C SER A 440 -137.96 98.28 64.26
N ALA A 441 -137.62 97.43 65.22
CA ALA A 441 -138.12 97.50 66.59
C ALA A 441 -137.68 98.78 67.32
N VAL A 442 -136.41 99.20 67.15
CA VAL A 442 -135.90 100.48 67.68
C VAL A 442 -136.65 101.67 67.07
N LYS A 443 -136.82 101.69 65.74
CA LYS A 443 -137.64 102.73 65.07
C LYS A 443 -139.07 102.81 65.58
N THR A 444 -139.65 101.66 65.95
CA THR A 444 -141.01 101.58 66.51
C THR A 444 -141.06 102.08 67.95
N ALA A 445 -139.96 101.97 68.70
CA ALA A 445 -139.81 102.51 70.05
C ALA A 445 -139.56 104.03 70.08
N GLU A 446 -138.93 104.60 69.04
CA GLU A 446 -138.68 106.05 68.93
C GLU A 446 -139.87 106.88 68.39
N THR A 447 -141.00 106.23 68.06
CA THR A 447 -142.24 106.88 67.55
C THR A 447 -143.40 106.90 68.56
N LYS A 448 -143.10 106.71 69.85
CA LYS A 448 -143.99 106.96 71.00
C LYS A 448 -143.25 107.78 72.04
#